data_AF-A0A523DGT9-F1
#
_entry.id   AF-A0A523DGT9-F1
#
_cell.length_a   1.000
_cell.length_b   1.000
_cell.length_c   1.000
_cell.angle_alpha   90.00
_cell.angle_beta   90.00
_cell.angle_gamma   90.00
#
_symmetry.space_group_name_H-M   'P 1'
#
loop_
_entity.id
_entity.type
_entity.pdbx_description
1 polymer ?
#
loop_
_entity_poly.entity_id
_entity_poly.type
_entity_poly.pdbx_seq_one_letter_code
_entity_poly.pdbx_strand_id
1 'polypeptide(L)'
;MQCDDVGPLILRRLEGRLEADEGQRLERHLEQCEACRETLDAQRRVAAVLSSRPVAEAPQGFAGRVMANLEPGPGWLDALNWRIWTFRLAPVAAGLMVVAAMGFEPTEAAGPLEFSDLVAEWVVDEDAEGLPAFSLLWQEEVTDGTLLEAVLTADPDEPF
;
A
#
# COMPACT_ATOMS: atom_id res chain seq x y z
N MET A 1 -14.84 14.43 22.11
CA MET A 1 -15.38 15.06 20.88
C MET A 1 -16.33 16.16 21.32
N GLN A 2 -16.18 17.36 20.77
CA GLN A 2 -17.02 18.51 21.14
C GLN A 2 -18.25 18.54 20.23
N CYS A 3 -19.35 19.14 20.70
CA CYS A 3 -20.61 19.19 19.94
C CYS A 3 -20.44 19.87 18.57
N ASP A 4 -19.52 20.84 18.46
CA ASP A 4 -19.25 21.56 17.21
C ASP A 4 -18.66 20.65 16.11
N ASP A 5 -17.90 19.62 16.50
CA ASP A 5 -17.29 18.65 15.57
C ASP A 5 -18.29 17.62 15.03
N VAL A 6 -19.48 17.52 15.64
CA VAL A 6 -20.46 16.46 15.36
C VAL A 6 -21.28 16.75 14.11
N GLY A 7 -21.55 18.02 13.83
CA GLY A 7 -22.35 18.44 12.67
C GLY A 7 -21.85 17.86 11.34
N PRO A 8 -20.55 18.00 11.00
CA PRO A 8 -19.99 17.42 9.79
C PRO A 8 -20.08 15.89 9.73
N LEU A 9 -19.94 15.20 10.87
CA LEU A 9 -20.06 13.73 10.92
C LEU A 9 -21.51 13.27 10.73
N ILE A 10 -22.48 14.02 11.27
CA ILE A 10 -23.91 13.77 11.03
C ILE A 10 -24.23 13.86 9.53
N LEU A 11 -23.73 14.88 8.82
CA LEU A 11 -23.94 15.02 7.38
C LEU A 11 -23.30 13.88 6.59
N ARG A 12 -22.03 13.54 6.88
CA ARG A 12 -21.36 12.40 6.24
C ARG A 12 -22.08 11.07 6.47
N ARG A 13 -22.67 10.88 7.65
CA ARG A 13 -23.51 9.70 7.95
C ARG A 13 -24.73 9.63 7.03
N LEU A 14 -25.41 10.74 6.81
CA LEU A 14 -26.60 10.80 5.92
C LEU A 14 -26.23 10.58 4.46
N GLU A 15 -25.03 10.97 4.06
CA GLU A 15 -24.49 10.76 2.71
C GLU A 15 -23.90 9.37 2.50
N GLY A 16 -23.83 8.53 3.53
CA GLY A 16 -23.20 7.21 3.48
C GLY A 16 -21.66 7.24 3.34
N ARG A 17 -21.03 8.38 3.66
CA ARG A 17 -19.58 8.62 3.53
C ARG A 17 -18.84 8.61 4.87
N LEU A 18 -19.40 7.98 5.89
CA LEU A 18 -18.80 7.93 7.23
C LEU A 18 -17.85 6.73 7.34
N GLU A 19 -16.63 6.97 7.79
CA GLU A 19 -15.67 5.90 8.06
C GLU A 19 -16.02 5.16 9.36
N ALA A 20 -15.55 3.92 9.50
CA ALA A 20 -15.92 3.06 10.63
C ALA A 20 -15.50 3.63 12.01
N ASP A 21 -14.30 4.24 12.10
CA ASP A 21 -13.82 4.88 13.33
C ASP A 21 -14.64 6.13 13.69
N GLU A 22 -14.92 6.97 12.69
CA GLU A 22 -15.76 8.16 12.84
C GLU A 22 -17.19 7.78 13.29
N GLY A 23 -17.70 6.65 12.80
CA GLY A 23 -18.98 6.06 13.19
C GLY A 23 -19.08 5.73 14.67
N GLN A 24 -18.12 4.97 15.20
CA GLN A 24 -18.12 4.62 16.63
C GLN A 24 -18.01 5.86 17.53
N ARG A 25 -17.17 6.81 17.13
CA ARG A 25 -17.01 8.07 17.88
C ARG A 25 -18.30 8.88 17.91
N LEU A 26 -18.98 8.97 16.77
CA LEU A 26 -20.27 9.65 16.64
C LEU A 26 -21.35 8.97 17.49
N GLU A 27 -21.44 7.64 17.45
CA GLU A 27 -22.44 6.88 18.24
C GLU A 27 -22.24 7.05 19.74
N ARG A 28 -21.01 6.95 20.23
CA ARG A 28 -20.68 7.20 21.64
C ARG A 28 -21.08 8.61 22.09
N HIS A 29 -20.92 9.61 21.22
CA HIS A 29 -21.34 10.98 21.53
C HIS A 29 -22.86 11.11 21.54
N LEU A 30 -23.56 10.48 20.61
CA LEU A 30 -25.03 10.50 20.53
C LEU A 30 -25.68 9.84 21.75
N GLU A 31 -25.07 8.79 22.31
CA GLU A 31 -25.56 8.20 23.57
C GLU A 31 -25.59 9.22 24.72
N GLN A 32 -24.58 10.09 24.78
CA GLN A 32 -24.36 11.02 25.89
C GLN A 32 -25.00 12.40 25.68
N CYS A 33 -25.27 12.81 24.44
CA CYS A 33 -25.74 14.16 24.11
C CYS A 33 -27.10 14.15 23.40
N GLU A 34 -28.13 14.62 24.10
CA GLU A 34 -29.50 14.71 23.57
C GLU A 34 -29.67 15.76 22.47
N ALA A 35 -29.04 16.93 22.60
CA ALA A 35 -29.11 17.99 21.58
C ALA A 35 -28.58 17.53 20.21
N CYS A 36 -27.51 16.73 20.21
CA CYS A 36 -26.96 16.16 18.98
C CYS A 36 -27.87 15.08 18.38
N ARG A 37 -28.59 14.31 19.21
CA ARG A 37 -29.63 13.37 18.74
C ARG A 37 -30.80 14.09 18.07
N GLU A 38 -31.31 15.15 18.68
CA GLU A 38 -32.38 15.95 18.09
C GLU A 38 -31.96 16.56 16.75
N THR A 39 -30.72 17.04 16.65
CA THR A 39 -30.16 17.57 15.41
C THR A 39 -30.10 16.50 14.32
N LEU A 40 -29.63 15.29 14.65
CA LEU A 40 -29.61 14.15 13.71
C LEU A 40 -31.01 13.82 13.20
N ASP A 41 -32.00 13.77 14.09
CA ASP A 41 -33.38 13.44 13.70
C ASP A 41 -34.04 14.56 12.88
N ALA A 42 -33.72 15.83 13.16
CA ALA A 42 -34.14 16.95 12.32
C ALA A 42 -33.57 16.82 10.91
N GLN A 43 -32.28 16.51 10.77
CA GLN A 43 -31.64 16.31 9.47
C GLN A 43 -32.22 15.11 8.70
N ARG A 44 -32.51 13.99 9.39
CA ARG A 44 -33.20 12.83 8.80
C ARG A 44 -34.58 13.19 8.25
N ARG A 45 -35.37 13.97 8.99
CA ARG A 45 -36.69 14.44 8.53
C ARG A 45 -36.56 15.29 7.26
N VAL A 46 -35.60 16.20 7.22
CA VAL A 46 -35.34 17.02 6.02
C VAL A 46 -34.94 16.14 4.84
N ALA A 47 -34.01 15.19 5.03
CA ALA A 47 -33.59 14.26 3.98
C ALA A 47 -34.76 13.40 3.45
N ALA A 48 -35.66 12.94 4.34
CA ALA A 48 -36.86 12.20 3.95
C ALA A 48 -37.82 13.05 3.10
N VAL A 49 -38.01 14.33 3.44
CA VAL A 49 -38.84 15.26 2.66
C VAL A 49 -38.20 15.59 1.31
N LEU A 50 -36.88 15.67 1.23
CA LEU A 50 -36.18 15.93 -0.03
C LEU A 50 -36.19 14.71 -0.95
N SER A 51 -36.05 13.51 -0.40
CA SER A 51 -36.04 12.24 -1.15
C SER A 51 -37.42 11.80 -1.64
N SER A 52 -38.51 12.29 -1.02
CA SER A 52 -39.87 12.02 -1.49
C SER A 52 -40.28 12.82 -2.73
N ARG A 53 -39.43 13.74 -3.20
CA ARG A 53 -39.68 14.51 -4.42
C ARG A 53 -39.62 13.61 -5.65
N PRO A 54 -40.45 13.87 -6.68
CA PRO A 54 -40.36 13.14 -7.93
C PRO A 54 -38.97 13.31 -8.54
N VAL A 55 -38.34 12.19 -8.89
CA VAL A 55 -37.07 12.18 -9.62
C VAL A 55 -37.34 12.78 -11.00
N ALA A 56 -36.67 13.89 -11.31
CA ALA A 56 -36.74 14.50 -12.62
C ALA A 56 -35.96 13.65 -13.62
N GLU A 57 -36.58 13.31 -14.75
CA GLU A 57 -35.90 12.61 -15.84
C GLU A 57 -34.75 13.49 -16.38
N ALA A 58 -33.56 12.91 -16.53
CA ALA A 58 -32.44 13.64 -17.10
C ALA A 58 -32.70 13.92 -18.60
N PRO A 59 -32.36 15.13 -19.12
CA PRO A 59 -32.49 15.41 -20.54
C PRO A 59 -31.66 14.44 -21.39
N GLN A 60 -32.14 14.12 -22.60
CA GLN A 60 -31.39 13.29 -23.53
C GLN A 60 -29.99 13.86 -23.77
N GLY A 61 -28.97 13.00 -23.73
CA GLY A 61 -27.56 13.39 -23.88
C GLY A 61 -26.92 14.06 -22.67
N PHE A 62 -27.61 14.20 -21.53
CA PHE A 62 -27.03 14.78 -20.30
C PHE A 62 -25.77 14.04 -19.85
N ALA A 63 -25.83 12.69 -19.75
CA ALA A 63 -24.69 11.88 -19.37
C ALA A 63 -23.49 12.09 -20.31
N GLY A 64 -23.72 12.15 -21.63
CA GLY A 64 -22.68 12.41 -22.61
C GLY A 64 -22.02 13.78 -22.43
N ARG A 65 -22.81 14.83 -22.19
CA ARG A 65 -22.27 16.17 -21.91
C ARG A 65 -21.48 16.23 -20.61
N VAL A 66 -21.95 15.56 -19.56
CA VAL A 66 -21.22 15.50 -18.27
C VAL A 66 -19.89 14.78 -18.47
N MET A 67 -19.91 13.59 -19.05
CA MET A 67 -18.70 12.79 -19.28
C MET A 67 -17.68 13.51 -20.17
N ALA A 68 -18.12 14.29 -21.15
CA ALA A 68 -17.23 15.09 -22.01
C ALA A 68 -16.57 16.28 -21.29
N ASN A 69 -17.14 16.75 -20.19
CA ASN A 69 -16.60 17.87 -19.40
C ASN A 69 -15.83 17.40 -18.15
N LEU A 70 -15.81 16.11 -17.85
CA LEU A 70 -14.95 15.58 -16.81
C LEU A 70 -13.51 15.56 -17.34
N GLU A 71 -12.60 16.18 -16.60
CA GLU A 71 -11.17 15.99 -16.86
C GLU A 71 -10.87 14.49 -16.74
N PRO A 72 -10.29 13.86 -17.78
CA PRO A 72 -9.86 12.47 -17.66
C PRO A 72 -8.85 12.41 -16.52
N GLY A 73 -9.18 11.65 -15.46
CA GLY A 73 -8.24 11.38 -14.38
C GLY A 73 -6.96 10.76 -14.94
N PRO A 74 -5.82 10.89 -14.23
CA PRO A 74 -4.53 10.40 -14.72
C PRO A 74 -4.65 8.93 -15.10
N GLY A 75 -4.65 8.67 -16.40
CA GLY A 75 -4.75 7.32 -16.91
C GLY A 75 -3.44 6.60 -16.70
N TRP A 76 -3.47 5.26 -16.63
CA TRP A 76 -2.23 4.47 -16.73
C TRP A 76 -1.43 4.80 -18.01
N LEU A 77 -2.10 5.33 -19.05
CA LEU A 77 -1.49 5.87 -20.26
C LEU A 77 -0.68 7.15 -20.05
N ASP A 78 -0.98 7.97 -19.02
CA ASP A 78 -0.13 9.10 -18.62
C ASP A 78 1.14 8.63 -17.91
N ALA A 79 1.06 7.55 -17.12
CA ALA A 79 2.25 6.87 -16.59
C ALA A 79 3.07 6.21 -17.71
N LEU A 80 2.39 5.75 -18.76
CA LEU A 80 2.97 5.19 -19.97
C LEU A 80 3.28 6.25 -21.04
N ASN A 81 3.50 7.52 -20.65
CA ASN A 81 3.96 8.55 -21.57
C ASN A 81 5.45 8.33 -21.89
N TRP A 82 5.73 7.27 -22.65
CA TRP A 82 7.05 6.83 -23.12
C TRP A 82 7.86 7.98 -23.74
N ARG A 83 7.18 8.96 -24.36
CA ARG A 83 7.78 10.18 -24.91
C ARG A 83 8.29 11.14 -23.82
N ILE A 84 7.56 11.33 -22.73
CA ILE A 84 8.04 12.15 -21.60
C ILE A 84 9.18 11.45 -20.87
N TRP A 85 9.07 10.14 -20.66
CA TRP A 85 10.12 9.36 -19.99
C TRP A 85 11.42 9.33 -20.81
N THR A 86 11.34 9.16 -22.13
CA THR A 86 12.52 9.24 -23.01
C THR A 86 13.10 10.65 -23.11
N PHE A 87 12.29 11.71 -23.21
CA PHE A 87 12.82 13.08 -23.22
C PHE A 87 13.43 13.51 -21.88
N ARG A 88 12.87 13.05 -20.74
CA ARG A 88 13.39 13.35 -19.40
C ARG A 88 14.64 12.56 -19.05
N LEU A 89 14.77 11.32 -19.56
CA LEU A 89 15.94 10.48 -19.34
C LEU A 89 17.06 10.71 -20.37
N ALA A 90 16.77 11.30 -21.52
CA ALA A 90 17.77 11.67 -22.52
C ALA A 90 18.94 12.53 -21.98
N PRO A 91 18.71 13.62 -21.21
CA PRO A 91 19.81 14.40 -20.63
C PRO A 91 20.55 13.63 -19.52
N VAL A 92 19.88 12.72 -18.80
CA VAL A 92 20.53 11.87 -17.79
C VAL A 92 21.46 10.86 -18.45
N ALA A 93 20.99 10.19 -19.51
CA ALA A 93 21.81 9.27 -20.30
C ALA A 93 22.98 9.99 -20.99
N ALA A 94 22.75 11.18 -21.52
CA ALA A 94 23.82 12.03 -22.08
C ALA A 94 24.83 12.45 -21.00
N GLY A 95 24.36 12.81 -19.81
CA GLY A 95 25.22 13.13 -18.66
C GLY A 95 26.08 11.94 -18.24
N LEU A 96 25.49 10.74 -18.11
CA LEU A 96 26.24 9.51 -17.80
C LEU A 96 27.26 9.18 -18.88
N MET A 97 26.93 9.34 -20.17
CA MET A 97 27.87 9.15 -21.28
C MET A 97 29.02 10.15 -21.21
N VAL A 98 28.76 11.41 -20.87
CA VAL A 98 29.81 12.43 -20.69
C VAL A 98 30.68 12.11 -19.49
N VAL A 99 30.11 11.70 -18.36
CA VAL A 99 30.87 11.31 -17.15
C VAL A 99 31.74 10.07 -17.43
N ALA A 100 31.20 9.07 -18.13
CA ALA A 100 31.96 7.90 -18.56
C ALA A 100 33.08 8.26 -19.55
N ALA A 101 32.81 9.16 -20.51
CA ALA A 101 33.78 9.59 -21.51
C ALA A 101 34.86 10.54 -20.96
N MET A 102 34.53 11.36 -19.95
CA MET A 102 35.50 12.22 -19.27
C MET A 102 36.46 11.43 -18.38
N GLY A 103 36.24 10.12 -18.21
CA GLY A 103 37.12 9.28 -17.42
C GLY A 103 37.27 9.87 -16.02
N PHE A 104 36.15 10.01 -15.30
CA PHE A 104 36.25 9.97 -13.85
C PHE A 104 36.97 8.65 -13.54
N GLU A 105 38.27 8.73 -13.29
CA GLU A 105 39.03 7.63 -12.75
C GLU A 105 38.19 7.08 -11.61
N PRO A 106 37.90 5.77 -11.59
CA PRO A 106 37.33 5.17 -10.41
C PRO A 106 38.26 5.57 -9.27
N THR A 107 37.84 6.50 -8.41
CA THR A 107 38.46 6.66 -7.09
C THR A 107 38.57 5.25 -6.59
N GLU A 108 39.79 4.76 -6.33
CA GLU A 108 40.08 3.39 -5.86
C GLU A 108 38.95 2.93 -4.95
N ALA A 109 37.95 2.32 -5.60
CA ALA A 109 36.83 1.76 -4.90
C ALA A 109 37.52 0.60 -4.24
N ALA A 110 37.48 0.59 -2.91
CA ALA A 110 37.81 -0.56 -2.10
C ALA A 110 37.49 -1.80 -2.94
N GLY A 111 38.52 -2.60 -3.20
CA GLY A 111 38.46 -3.70 -4.15
C GLY A 111 37.17 -4.50 -3.98
N PRO A 112 36.67 -5.15 -5.05
CA PRO A 112 35.39 -5.85 -5.02
C PRO A 112 35.32 -6.66 -3.72
N LEU A 113 34.41 -6.28 -2.82
CA LEU A 113 34.19 -7.01 -1.58
C LEU A 113 33.78 -8.40 -2.02
N GLU A 114 34.73 -9.33 -1.93
CA GLU A 114 34.55 -10.71 -2.32
C GLU A 114 33.55 -11.29 -1.32
N PHE A 115 32.52 -11.97 -1.82
CA PHE A 115 31.43 -12.47 -1.00
C PHE A 115 31.95 -13.39 0.13
N SER A 116 33.13 -13.99 -0.05
CA SER A 116 33.88 -14.76 0.93
C SER A 116 34.25 -13.97 2.19
N ASP A 117 34.61 -12.68 2.09
CA ASP A 117 34.93 -11.84 3.25
C ASP A 117 33.67 -11.45 4.05
N LEU A 118 32.54 -11.23 3.36
CA LEU A 118 31.25 -10.99 3.99
C LEU A 118 30.70 -12.24 4.71
N VAL A 119 30.96 -13.42 4.15
CA VAL A 119 30.60 -14.70 4.77
C VAL A 119 31.47 -14.96 6.01
N ALA A 120 32.76 -14.62 5.99
CA ALA A 120 33.63 -14.78 7.15
C ALA A 120 33.19 -13.94 8.37
N GLU A 121 32.60 -12.76 8.14
CA GLU A 121 32.02 -11.91 9.20
C GLU A 121 30.72 -12.49 9.80
N TRP A 122 29.98 -13.29 9.02
CA TRP A 122 28.71 -13.91 9.41
C TRP A 122 28.82 -15.37 9.82
N VAL A 123 29.99 -16.01 9.66
CA VAL A 123 30.28 -17.32 10.24
C VAL A 123 30.45 -17.11 11.74
N VAL A 124 29.31 -17.16 12.43
CA VAL A 124 29.20 -17.42 13.85
C VAL A 124 29.93 -18.73 14.16
N ASP A 125 30.69 -18.69 15.26
CA ASP A 125 31.60 -19.71 15.77
C ASP A 125 31.20 -21.18 15.56
N GLU A 126 32.26 -21.97 15.41
CA GLU A 126 32.46 -23.40 15.17
C GLU A 126 31.71 -24.41 16.09
N ASP A 127 30.52 -24.12 16.62
CA ASP A 127 29.72 -25.12 17.34
C ASP A 127 28.64 -25.73 16.42
N ALA A 128 29.04 -26.21 15.25
CA ALA A 128 28.19 -26.95 14.32
C ALA A 128 28.15 -28.44 14.67
N GLU A 129 27.67 -28.79 15.86
CA GLU A 129 27.04 -30.10 16.06
C GLU A 129 25.64 -30.07 15.45
N GLY A 130 25.57 -30.27 14.13
CA GLY A 130 24.32 -30.47 13.39
C GLY A 130 23.88 -29.25 12.59
N LEU A 131 24.20 -29.25 11.29
CA LEU A 131 23.57 -28.33 10.35
C LEU A 131 22.04 -28.54 10.39
N PRO A 132 21.24 -27.47 10.45
CA PRO A 132 19.80 -27.59 10.61
C PRO A 132 19.17 -28.31 9.40
N ALA A 133 18.18 -29.16 9.67
CA ALA A 133 17.55 -30.03 8.68
C ALA A 133 17.01 -29.29 7.43
N PHE A 134 16.70 -28.00 7.54
CA PHE A 134 16.23 -27.20 6.40
C PHE A 134 17.31 -26.98 5.33
N SER A 135 18.60 -27.10 5.67
CA SER A 135 19.71 -26.97 4.70
C SER A 135 19.69 -28.07 3.63
N LEU A 136 19.15 -29.25 3.95
CA LEU A 136 18.99 -30.35 3.00
C LEU A 136 17.89 -30.09 1.96
N LEU A 137 16.95 -29.18 2.23
CA LEU A 137 15.86 -28.84 1.28
C LEU A 137 16.35 -28.01 0.09
N TRP A 138 17.51 -27.36 0.22
CA TRP A 138 18.09 -26.51 -0.82
C TRP A 138 19.10 -27.25 -1.72
N GLN A 139 19.39 -28.52 -1.45
CA GLN A 139 20.22 -29.34 -2.33
C GLN A 139 19.37 -29.96 -3.45
N GLU A 140 19.78 -29.77 -4.70
CA GLU A 140 19.04 -30.15 -5.91
C GLU A 140 18.80 -31.68 -6.04
N GLU A 141 19.58 -32.51 -5.36
CA GLU A 141 19.50 -33.98 -5.47
C GLU A 141 19.53 -34.62 -4.08
N VAL A 142 18.35 -34.76 -3.45
CA VAL A 142 18.21 -35.51 -2.19
C VAL A 142 17.17 -36.61 -2.35
N THR A 143 17.53 -37.83 -2.00
CA THR A 143 16.66 -39.01 -2.05
C THR A 143 15.51 -38.91 -1.04
N ASP A 144 14.30 -39.33 -1.41
CA ASP A 144 13.08 -39.18 -0.57
C ASP A 144 13.23 -39.76 0.84
N GLY A 145 14.00 -40.85 1.00
CA GLY A 145 14.22 -41.50 2.30
C GLY A 145 14.97 -40.62 3.30
N THR A 146 15.97 -39.87 2.84
CA THR A 146 16.80 -38.99 3.68
C THR A 146 16.04 -37.73 4.11
N LEU A 147 15.11 -37.23 3.30
CA LEU A 147 14.22 -36.12 3.70
C LEU A 147 13.26 -36.53 4.81
N LEU A 148 12.72 -37.75 4.73
CA LEU A 148 11.72 -38.22 5.68
C LEU A 148 12.33 -38.55 7.04
N GLU A 149 13.56 -39.09 7.05
CA GLU A 149 14.33 -39.31 8.28
C GLU A 149 14.69 -37.97 8.96
N ALA A 150 15.17 -36.98 8.19
CA ALA A 150 15.53 -35.67 8.72
C ALA A 150 14.35 -34.90 9.34
N VAL A 151 13.14 -35.01 8.76
CA VAL A 151 11.92 -34.40 9.32
C VAL A 151 11.45 -35.10 10.59
N LEU A 152 11.62 -36.42 10.68
CA LEU A 152 11.17 -37.20 11.84
C LEU A 152 12.14 -37.12 13.03
N THR A 153 13.41 -36.82 12.78
CA THR A 153 14.42 -36.62 13.84
C THR A 153 14.64 -35.17 14.23
N ALA A 154 13.97 -34.22 13.57
CA ALA A 154 14.04 -32.81 13.94
C ALA A 154 13.29 -32.58 15.26
N ASP A 155 14.03 -32.20 16.29
CA ASP A 155 13.48 -31.83 17.60
C ASP A 155 12.83 -30.43 17.49
N PRO A 156 11.51 -30.29 17.73
CA PRO A 156 10.79 -29.04 17.50
C PRO A 156 11.07 -27.94 18.55
N ASP A 157 11.91 -28.20 19.56
CA ASP A 157 12.20 -27.25 20.64
C ASP A 157 13.45 -26.37 20.40
N GLU A 158 14.10 -26.44 19.22
CA GLU A 158 15.22 -25.54 18.89
C GLU A 158 14.74 -24.15 18.42
N PRO A 159 15.14 -23.04 19.09
CA PRO A 159 14.71 -21.70 18.72
C PRO A 159 15.47 -21.20 17.47
N PHE A 160 14.71 -20.60 16.56
CA PHE A 160 15.16 -19.93 15.33
C PHE A 160 16.20 -18.83 15.53
#